data_AF-A0A920Q7U3-F1
#
_entry.id   AF-A0A920Q7U3-F1
#
_cell.length_a   1.000
_cell.length_b   1.000
_cell.length_c   1.000
_cell.angle_alpha   90.00
_cell.angle_beta   90.00
_cell.angle_gamma   90.00
#
_symmetry.space_group_name_H-M   'P 1'
#
loop_
_entity.id
_entity.type
_entity.pdbx_description
1 polymer ?
#
loop_
_entity_poly.entity_id
_entity_poly.type
_entity_poly.pdbx_seq_one_letter_code
_entity_poly.pdbx_strand_id
1 'polypeptide(L)'
;MGTPLRTQRFTIRWADTLDRLAALGAETLVTEFGPVVSGAEMVRERLTMTAEAMRWLRAEVVDRMNRGMSEAEVLADMSYPAELFDHPWMAPTYGCADYIVRDLYREENGFGGTATPPPCIHHHPTRRPLRFCPP
;
A
#
# COMPACT_ATOMS: atom_id res chain seq x y z
N MET A 1 3.36 -9.95 -4.45
CA MET A 1 3.13 -8.50 -4.58
C MET A 1 4.50 -7.81 -4.60
N GLY A 2 4.57 -6.52 -4.92
CA GLY A 2 5.62 -5.89 -5.75
C GLY A 2 7.09 -5.93 -5.30
N THR A 3 7.96 -6.14 -6.28
CA THR A 3 9.39 -5.79 -6.32
C THR A 3 9.52 -4.29 -6.67
N PRO A 4 10.54 -3.54 -6.21
CA PRO A 4 10.73 -2.11 -6.51
C PRO A 4 10.84 -1.72 -8.00
N LEU A 5 10.86 -2.69 -8.91
CA LEU A 5 10.85 -2.51 -10.37
C LEU A 5 9.45 -2.57 -11.01
N ARG A 6 8.39 -2.83 -10.24
CA ARG A 6 7.00 -2.86 -10.75
C ARG A 6 6.33 -1.49 -10.61
N THR A 7 5.43 -1.19 -11.54
CA THR A 7 4.58 0.00 -11.53
C THR A 7 3.84 0.14 -10.20
N GLN A 8 3.83 1.35 -9.64
CA GLN A 8 3.09 1.69 -8.43
C GLN A 8 1.60 1.34 -8.62
N ARG A 9 1.00 0.79 -7.58
CA ARG A 9 -0.43 0.48 -7.54
C ARG A 9 -1.13 1.54 -6.70
N PHE A 10 -2.25 2.04 -7.20
CA PHE A 10 -3.04 3.07 -6.52
C PHE A 10 -4.12 2.37 -5.69
N THR A 11 -3.91 2.34 -4.38
CA THR A 11 -4.72 1.53 -3.45
C THR A 11 -6.19 1.93 -3.46
N ILE A 12 -6.48 3.24 -3.53
CA ILE A 12 -7.87 3.72 -3.56
C ILE A 12 -8.57 3.42 -4.89
N ARG A 13 -7.84 3.51 -6.01
CA ARG A 13 -8.42 3.11 -7.30
C ARG A 13 -8.80 1.63 -7.31
N TRP A 14 -8.06 0.79 -6.59
CA TRP A 14 -8.41 -0.61 -6.40
C TRP A 14 -9.67 -0.77 -5.54
N ALA A 15 -9.75 -0.09 -4.39
CA ALA A 15 -10.95 -0.10 -3.55
C ALA A 15 -12.21 0.33 -4.34
N ASP A 16 -12.11 1.41 -5.12
CA ASP A 16 -13.23 1.88 -5.94
C ASP A 16 -13.62 0.89 -7.05
N THR A 17 -12.63 0.16 -7.59
CA THR A 17 -12.90 -0.90 -8.57
C THR A 17 -13.64 -2.07 -7.93
N LEU A 18 -13.25 -2.47 -6.72
CA LEU A 18 -13.92 -3.53 -5.97
C LEU A 18 -15.37 -3.18 -5.66
N ASP A 19 -15.66 -1.95 -5.27
CA ASP A 19 -17.04 -1.49 -5.04
C ASP A 19 -17.87 -1.53 -6.32
N ARG A 20 -17.31 -1.11 -7.46
CA ARG A 20 -18.00 -1.19 -8.75
C ARG A 20 -18.31 -2.63 -9.13
N LEU A 21 -17.41 -3.57 -8.85
CA LEU A 21 -17.65 -4.99 -9.08
C LEU A 21 -18.70 -5.54 -8.12
N ALA A 22 -18.68 -5.14 -6.84
CA ALA A 22 -19.67 -5.55 -5.85
C ALA A 22 -21.08 -5.10 -6.24
N ALA A 23 -21.21 -3.89 -6.82
CA ALA A 23 -22.47 -3.33 -7.30
C ALA A 23 -23.09 -4.10 -8.49
N LEU A 24 -22.33 -4.97 -9.18
CA LEU A 24 -22.87 -5.82 -10.26
C LEU A 24 -23.74 -6.96 -9.73
N GLY A 25 -23.69 -7.28 -8.43
CA GLY A 25 -24.51 -8.34 -7.84
C GLY A 25 -24.19 -9.74 -8.37
N ALA A 26 -22.93 -10.02 -8.71
CA ALA A 26 -22.52 -11.30 -9.30
C ALA A 26 -22.71 -12.48 -8.34
N GLU A 27 -23.24 -13.60 -8.84
CA GLU A 27 -23.39 -14.85 -8.08
C GLU A 27 -22.11 -15.68 -8.03
N THR A 28 -21.15 -15.43 -8.92
CA THR A 28 -19.91 -16.19 -9.00
C THR A 28 -18.74 -15.26 -9.25
N LEU A 29 -17.70 -15.36 -8.42
CA LEU A 29 -16.42 -14.67 -8.58
C LEU A 29 -15.32 -15.69 -8.88
N VAL A 30 -14.76 -15.60 -10.08
CA VAL A 30 -13.60 -16.39 -10.50
C VAL A 30 -12.34 -15.56 -10.28
N THR A 31 -11.46 -16.05 -9.42
CA THR A 31 -10.18 -15.41 -9.11
C THR A 31 -9.05 -16.05 -9.92
N GLU A 32 -8.03 -15.27 -10.30
CA GLU A 32 -6.82 -15.82 -10.96
C GLU A 32 -6.11 -16.86 -10.09
N PHE A 33 -6.12 -16.66 -8.76
CA PHE A 33 -5.59 -17.58 -7.77
C PHE A 33 -6.59 -17.81 -6.65
N GLY A 34 -6.66 -19.05 -6.15
CA GLY A 34 -7.59 -19.44 -5.08
C GLY A 34 -8.92 -20.00 -5.59
N PRO A 35 -9.84 -20.33 -4.67
CA PRO A 35 -11.10 -20.98 -5.01
C PRO A 35 -12.10 -20.02 -5.65
N VAL A 36 -12.96 -20.58 -6.52
CA VAL A 36 -14.16 -19.89 -7.01
C VAL A 36 -15.09 -19.62 -5.84
N VAL A 37 -15.61 -18.40 -5.76
CA VAL A 37 -16.61 -18.02 -4.76
C VAL A 37 -17.99 -18.07 -5.40
N SER A 38 -18.92 -18.73 -4.73
CA SER A 38 -20.31 -18.85 -5.17
C SER A 38 -21.25 -18.25 -4.13
N GLY A 39 -22.31 -17.61 -4.61
CA GLY A 39 -23.32 -16.93 -3.80
C GLY A 39 -23.11 -15.41 -3.80
N ALA A 40 -24.15 -14.66 -4.18
CA ALA A 40 -24.08 -13.21 -4.33
C ALA A 40 -23.65 -12.48 -3.04
N GLU A 41 -24.13 -12.96 -1.89
CA GLU A 41 -23.77 -12.40 -0.58
C GLU A 41 -22.28 -12.54 -0.29
N MET A 42 -21.72 -13.73 -0.49
CA MET A 42 -20.30 -14.03 -0.25
C MET A 42 -19.39 -13.30 -1.24
N VAL A 43 -19.80 -13.20 -2.50
CA VAL A 43 -19.08 -12.41 -3.51
C VAL A 43 -19.05 -10.94 -3.11
N ARG A 44 -20.19 -10.38 -2.72
CA ARG A 44 -20.29 -8.98 -2.30
C ARG A 44 -19.43 -8.72 -1.07
N GLU A 45 -19.57 -9.54 -0.03
CA GLU A 45 -18.79 -9.46 1.21
C GLU A 45 -17.29 -9.45 0.92
N ARG A 46 -16.80 -10.42 0.13
CA ARG A 46 -15.37 -10.52 -0.19
C ARG A 46 -14.84 -9.25 -0.88
N LEU A 47 -15.60 -8.68 -1.81
CA LEU A 47 -15.23 -7.46 -2.52
C LEU A 47 -15.27 -6.23 -1.61
N THR A 48 -16.37 -6.04 -0.87
CA THR A 48 -16.56 -4.84 -0.03
C THR A 48 -15.62 -4.82 1.17
N MET A 49 -15.40 -5.96 1.83
CA MET A 49 -14.46 -6.03 2.96
C MET A 49 -13.01 -5.77 2.51
N THR A 50 -12.64 -6.25 1.32
CA THR A 50 -11.31 -5.95 0.76
C THR A 50 -11.17 -4.46 0.45
N ALA A 51 -12.22 -3.83 -0.09
CA ALA A 51 -12.24 -2.39 -0.35
C ALA A 51 -12.18 -1.56 0.95
N GLU A 52 -12.89 -2.00 1.98
CA GLU A 52 -12.88 -1.38 3.31
C GLU A 52 -11.50 -1.45 3.96
N ALA A 53 -10.86 -2.63 3.95
CA ALA A 53 -9.49 -2.79 4.45
C ALA A 53 -8.50 -1.85 3.74
N MET A 54 -8.61 -1.69 2.41
CA MET A 54 -7.78 -0.75 1.65
C MET A 54 -7.98 0.72 2.05
N ARG A 55 -9.23 1.12 2.33
CA ARG A 55 -9.55 2.47 2.79
C ARG A 55 -9.09 2.73 4.22
N TRP A 56 -9.23 1.74 5.09
CA TRP A 56 -8.70 1.77 6.44
C TRP A 56 -7.18 1.97 6.42
N LEU A 57 -6.45 1.18 5.61
CA LEU A 57 -4.99 1.34 5.47
C LEU A 57 -4.61 2.76 5.07
N ARG A 58 -5.30 3.35 4.09
CA ARG A 58 -5.02 4.73 3.69
C ARG A 58 -5.26 5.71 4.83
N ALA A 59 -6.37 5.60 5.54
CA ALA A 59 -6.70 6.50 6.64
C ALA A 59 -5.61 6.46 7.72
N GLU A 60 -5.20 5.26 8.12
CA GLU A 60 -4.15 5.05 9.13
C GLU A 60 -2.77 5.54 8.71
N VAL A 61 -2.41 5.37 7.43
CA VAL A 61 -1.16 5.88 6.86
C VAL A 61 -1.16 7.40 6.83
N VAL A 62 -2.25 8.01 6.33
CA VAL A 62 -2.38 9.47 6.24
C VAL A 62 -2.38 10.11 7.63
N ASP A 63 -3.04 9.52 8.62
CA ASP A 63 -3.02 10.02 10.01
C ASP A 63 -1.58 10.07 10.56
N ARG A 64 -0.82 8.99 10.41
CA ARG A 64 0.58 8.92 10.88
C ARG A 64 1.51 9.84 10.12
N MET A 65 1.30 9.99 8.81
CA MET A 65 2.02 10.98 8.00
C MET A 65 1.74 12.41 8.48
N ASN A 66 0.48 12.72 8.81
CA ASN A 66 0.11 14.02 9.38
C ASN A 66 0.74 14.27 10.76
N ARG A 67 1.08 13.19 11.49
CA ARG A 67 1.87 13.24 12.73
C ARG A 67 3.38 13.38 12.50
N GLY A 68 3.83 13.44 11.24
CA GLY A 68 5.23 13.62 10.85
C GLY A 68 6.06 12.33 10.84
N MET A 69 5.41 11.16 10.89
CA MET A 69 6.11 9.86 10.93
C MET A 69 6.68 9.50 9.55
N SER A 70 7.90 8.96 9.54
CA SER A 70 8.54 8.36 8.36
C SER A 70 7.92 7.01 8.00
N GLU A 71 8.16 6.49 6.78
CA GLU A 71 7.67 5.18 6.32
C GLU A 71 7.99 4.05 7.31
N ALA A 72 9.22 4.03 7.84
CA ALA A 72 9.67 3.01 8.77
C ALA A 72 8.94 3.10 10.12
N GLU A 73 8.66 4.31 10.60
CA GLU A 73 7.91 4.54 11.83
C GLU A 73 6.42 4.19 11.65
N VAL A 74 5.82 4.52 10.51
CA VAL A 74 4.45 4.11 10.18
C VAL A 74 4.33 2.59 10.24
N LEU A 75 5.23 1.86 9.56
CA LEU A 75 5.23 0.40 9.55
C LEU A 75 5.40 -0.20 10.95
N ALA A 76 6.24 0.40 11.80
CA ALA A 76 6.47 -0.08 13.16
C ALA A 76 5.30 0.20 14.12
N ASP A 77 4.53 1.28 13.88
CA ASP A 77 3.42 1.72 14.73
C ASP A 77 2.07 1.08 14.37
N MET A 78 1.94 0.53 13.16
CA MET A 78 0.68 -0.02 12.68
C MET A 78 0.25 -1.30 13.41
N SER A 79 -1.04 -1.34 13.77
CA SER A 79 -1.71 -2.53 14.31
C SER A 79 -2.95 -2.83 13.47
N TYR A 80 -3.01 -4.02 12.89
CA TYR A 80 -4.05 -4.41 11.95
C TYR A 80 -5.25 -5.05 12.70
N PRO A 81 -6.46 -4.46 12.62
CA PRO A 81 -7.63 -5.00 13.30
C PRO A 81 -8.03 -6.36 12.70
N ALA A 82 -8.27 -7.34 13.57
CA ALA A 82 -8.60 -8.70 13.13
C ALA A 82 -9.90 -8.73 12.31
N GLU A 83 -10.85 -7.85 12.62
CA GLU A 83 -12.13 -7.74 11.95
C GLU A 83 -12.03 -7.34 10.47
N LEU A 84 -10.91 -6.73 10.06
CA LEU A 84 -10.67 -6.35 8.67
C LEU A 84 -9.64 -7.23 7.96
N PHE A 85 -8.73 -7.86 8.69
CA PHE A 85 -7.57 -8.55 8.11
C PHE A 85 -7.51 -10.05 8.39
N ASP A 86 -8.27 -10.57 9.35
CA ASP A 86 -8.27 -12.00 9.72
C ASP A 86 -9.32 -12.81 8.93
N HIS A 87 -9.43 -12.51 7.64
CA HIS A 87 -10.27 -13.28 6.72
C HIS A 87 -9.44 -14.34 5.99
N PRO A 88 -9.99 -15.54 5.74
CA PRO A 88 -9.25 -16.62 5.07
C PRO A 88 -8.68 -16.22 3.70
N TRP A 89 -9.35 -15.31 2.98
CA TRP A 89 -8.91 -14.82 1.68
C TRP A 89 -7.91 -13.64 1.73
N MET A 90 -7.69 -13.07 2.91
CA MET A 90 -6.73 -11.98 3.15
C MET A 90 -5.41 -12.48 3.75
N ALA A 91 -5.27 -13.79 3.95
CA ALA A 91 -4.04 -14.40 4.43
C ALA A 91 -2.83 -14.01 3.56
N PRO A 92 -1.69 -13.61 4.15
CA PRO A 92 -0.55 -13.05 3.43
C PRO A 92 0.28 -14.12 2.70
N THR A 93 -0.31 -14.74 1.69
CA THR A 93 0.31 -15.83 0.89
C THR A 93 1.23 -15.30 -0.21
N TYR A 94 0.94 -14.13 -0.77
CA TYR A 94 1.73 -13.49 -1.84
C TYR A 94 2.02 -12.00 -1.57
N GLY A 95 1.26 -11.35 -0.70
CA GLY A 95 1.49 -9.98 -0.26
C GLY A 95 1.15 -9.83 1.22
N CYS A 96 1.76 -8.86 1.88
CA CYS A 96 1.40 -8.42 3.23
C CYS A 96 0.88 -6.99 3.18
N ALA A 97 0.12 -6.60 4.21
CA ALA A 97 -0.42 -5.25 4.34
C ALA A 97 0.70 -4.18 4.32
N ASP A 98 1.88 -4.49 4.86
CA ASP A 98 3.05 -3.61 4.85
C ASP A 98 3.45 -3.16 3.43
N TYR A 99 3.33 -4.01 2.41
CA TYR A 99 3.63 -3.58 1.03
C TYR A 99 2.63 -2.53 0.54
N ILE A 100 1.35 -2.67 0.93
CA ILE A 100 0.30 -1.70 0.60
C ILE A 100 0.54 -0.39 1.35
N VAL A 101 0.97 -0.47 2.61
CA VAL A 101 1.36 0.69 3.43
C VAL A 101 2.48 1.49 2.78
N ARG A 102 3.51 0.82 2.26
CA ARG A 102 4.61 1.49 1.53
C ARG A 102 4.14 2.15 0.24
N ASP A 103 3.31 1.46 -0.54
CA ASP A 103 2.72 2.01 -1.76
C ASP A 103 1.87 3.26 -1.46
N LEU A 104 1.08 3.23 -0.38
CA LEU A 104 0.28 4.36 0.12
C LEU A 104 1.16 5.51 0.60
N TYR A 105 2.18 5.24 1.42
CA TYR A 105 3.09 6.28 1.91
C TYR A 105 3.77 7.01 0.75
N ARG A 106 4.17 6.28 -0.31
CA ARG A 106 4.73 6.85 -1.54
C ARG A 106 3.68 7.60 -2.37
N GLU A 107 2.45 7.08 -2.46
CA GLU A 107 1.33 7.71 -3.19
C GLU A 107 1.02 9.09 -2.60
N GLU A 108 0.96 9.19 -1.26
CA GLU A 108 0.59 10.42 -0.56
C GLU A 108 1.76 11.42 -0.45
N ASN A 109 3.03 10.98 -0.46
CA ASN A 109 4.20 11.87 -0.40
C ASN A 109 4.74 12.35 -1.77
N GLY A 110 4.33 11.72 -2.88
CA GLY A 110 4.86 12.02 -4.20
C GLY A 110 6.36 11.68 -4.38
N PHE A 111 6.99 12.18 -5.45
CA PHE A 111 8.39 11.86 -5.82
C PHE A 111 9.45 12.54 -4.93
N GLY A 112 9.07 13.48 -4.06
CA GLY A 112 9.98 14.38 -3.35
C GLY A 112 9.76 14.46 -1.83
N GLY A 113 9.39 13.35 -1.20
CA GLY A 113 9.09 13.32 0.24
C GLY A 113 10.28 13.68 1.13
N THR A 114 10.42 14.96 1.46
CA THR A 114 11.02 15.40 2.72
C THR A 114 10.14 16.49 3.32
N ALA A 115 9.61 16.26 4.53
CA ALA A 115 9.00 17.30 5.38
C ALA A 115 10.02 18.35 5.89
N THR A 116 11.18 18.44 5.24
CA THR A 116 12.14 19.53 5.36
C THR A 116 12.29 20.10 3.95
N PRO A 117 12.10 21.40 3.69
CA PRO A 117 12.62 21.97 2.45
C PRO A 117 14.15 21.77 2.50
N PRO A 118 14.75 20.95 1.62
CA PRO A 118 16.19 20.86 1.60
C PRO A 118 16.72 22.24 1.19
N PRO A 119 17.74 22.82 1.86
CA PRO A 119 18.52 23.83 1.18
C PRO A 119 19.18 23.10 0.01
N CYS A 120 18.67 23.40 -1.18
CA CYS A 120 19.26 23.06 -2.47
C CYS A 120 19.14 21.57 -2.86
N ILE A 121 18.25 21.27 -3.81
CA ILE A 121 18.21 20.00 -4.54
C ILE A 121 19.43 19.95 -5.49
N HIS A 122 20.58 19.50 -5.00
CA HIS A 122 21.70 19.10 -5.85
C HIS A 122 22.05 17.64 -5.59
N HIS A 123 21.61 16.78 -6.50
CA HIS A 123 22.07 15.40 -6.59
C HIS A 123 23.52 15.40 -7.10
N HIS A 124 24.51 15.32 -6.22
CA HIS A 124 25.89 15.06 -6.66
C HIS A 124 26.05 13.54 -6.88
N PRO A 125 26.27 13.05 -8.11
CA PRO A 125 26.62 11.65 -8.31
C PRO A 125 28.04 11.44 -7.80
N THR A 126 28.20 10.51 -6.86
CA THR A 126 29.42 9.83 -6.42
C THR A 126 30.73 10.29 -7.08
N ARG A 127 31.54 11.09 -6.38
CA ARG A 127 32.99 11.19 -6.65
C ARG A 127 33.76 10.31 -5.69
N ARG A 128 34.33 9.24 -6.25
CA ARG A 128 35.36 8.37 -5.66
C ARG A 128 36.53 9.24 -5.14
N PRO A 129 37.13 8.97 -3.97
CA PRO A 129 38.18 9.84 -3.45
C PRO A 129 39.50 9.58 -4.19
N LEU A 130 40.00 10.57 -4.94
CA LEU A 130 41.40 10.59 -5.34
C LEU A 130 42.20 11.25 -4.21
N ARG A 131 43.03 10.43 -3.55
CA ARG A 131 44.09 10.89 -2.65
C ARG A 131 45.09 11.73 -3.44
N PHE A 132 45.48 12.89 -2.92
CA PHE A 132 46.77 13.53 -3.19
C PHE A 132 47.27 14.22 -1.90
N CYS A 133 48.54 13.98 -1.57
CA CYS A 133 49.27 14.49 -0.40
C CYS A 133 49.54 16.01 -0.50
N PRO A 134 49.77 16.72 0.63
CA PRO A 134 50.18 18.13 0.65
C PRO A 134 51.72 18.27 0.46
N PRO A 135 52.25 19.50 0.33
CA PRO A 135 53.32 19.88 -0.61
C PRO A 135 54.72 19.34 -0.30
#